data_AF-A0A924MRH9-F1
#
_entry.id   AF-A0A924MRH9-F1
#
_cell.length_a   1.000
_cell.length_b   1.000
_cell.length_c   1.000
_cell.angle_alpha   90.00
_cell.angle_beta   90.00
_cell.angle_gamma   90.00
#
_symmetry.space_group_name_H-M   'P 1'
#
loop_
_entity.id
_entity.type
_entity.pdbx_description
1 polymer ?
#
loop_
_entity_poly.entity_id
_entity_poly.type
_entity_poly.pdbx_seq_one_letter_code
_entity_poly.pdbx_strand_id
1 'polypeptide(L)'
;MSAFAIGIFAFIAMEASTILRAGAPPMATSRRVGLRAAAASPPIPRIIWTYWNTSPLPPLVARCLDNWRTQAPDHELRLVDRESALAWLDGEIDAATFAALPPYRQADWLRLQLLRRHGGIWMDASTLLAGSLDWVHDRATDPDAGVRGFYIDRYTTDPERPVVENWFIAAPPGDPFIEAWSNEFDQALALGEQGYLESLRASGRLDVVAQGLPADLRAYLLMHLAAGAVLLRGDPAHRLHLVRAEDMAFALHAALRWRKRHLYARLALTPPPGRVPALIKLRGPDRTVVEKGLAAGWIWRGSLLARLLPQAPR
;
A
#
# COMPACT_ATOMS: atom_id res chain seq x y z
N MET A 1 -35.57 25.87 20.43
CA MET A 1 -34.67 25.65 19.26
C MET A 1 -35.53 25.30 18.05
N SER A 2 -35.29 25.89 16.89
CA SER A 2 -36.06 25.57 15.67
C SER A 2 -35.79 24.12 15.21
N ALA A 3 -36.74 23.50 14.51
CA ALA A 3 -36.58 22.15 13.95
C ALA A 3 -35.32 22.02 13.07
N PHE A 4 -34.94 23.10 12.39
CA PHE A 4 -33.70 23.19 11.61
C PHE A 4 -32.43 23.09 12.47
N ALA A 5 -32.38 23.79 13.61
CA ALA A 5 -31.24 23.70 14.54
C ALA A 5 -31.10 22.31 15.17
N ILE A 6 -32.22 21.65 15.46
CA ILE A 6 -32.25 20.26 15.96
C ILE A 6 -31.71 19.30 14.90
N GLY A 7 -32.10 19.48 13.63
CA GLY A 7 -31.60 18.68 12.51
C GLY A 7 -30.08 18.80 12.30
N ILE A 8 -29.53 20.02 12.37
CA ILE A 8 -28.08 20.25 12.27
C ILE A 8 -27.34 19.57 13.44
N PHE A 9 -27.84 19.73 14.66
CA PHE A 9 -27.21 19.10 15.83
C PHE A 9 -27.20 17.58 15.73
N ALA A 10 -28.33 16.98 15.34
CA ALA A 10 -28.42 15.52 15.15
C ALA A 10 -27.44 15.01 14.09
N PHE A 11 -27.29 15.75 12.98
CA PHE A 11 -26.33 15.43 11.93
C PHE A 11 -24.88 15.49 12.43
N ILE A 12 -24.50 16.55 13.16
CA ILE A 12 -23.16 16.69 13.74
C ILE A 12 -22.88 15.56 14.74
N ALA A 13 -23.85 15.23 15.61
CA ALA A 13 -23.72 14.15 16.56
C ALA A 13 -23.54 12.79 15.88
N MET A 14 -24.25 12.54 14.78
CA MET A 14 -24.11 11.32 13.97
C MET A 14 -22.73 11.22 13.32
N GLU A 15 -22.21 12.32 12.77
CA GLU A 15 -20.87 12.36 12.17
C GLU A 15 -19.78 12.15 13.23
N ALA A 16 -19.90 12.78 14.40
CA ALA A 16 -18.99 12.58 15.52
C ALA A 16 -19.02 11.13 16.03
N SER A 17 -20.21 10.54 16.16
CA SER A 17 -20.40 9.13 16.52
C SER A 17 -19.74 8.19 15.51
N THR A 18 -19.90 8.47 14.21
CA THR A 18 -19.26 7.71 13.12
C THR A 18 -17.74 7.75 13.25
N ILE A 19 -17.16 8.93 13.51
CA ILE A 19 -15.72 9.09 13.72
C ILE A 19 -15.26 8.29 14.94
N LEU A 20 -15.93 8.46 16.09
CA LEU A 20 -15.52 7.83 17.36
C LEU A 20 -15.63 6.30 17.35
N ARG A 21 -16.58 5.74 16.59
CA ARG A 21 -16.79 4.29 16.50
C ARG A 21 -15.91 3.60 15.46
N ALA A 22 -15.30 4.33 14.53
CA ALA A 22 -14.44 3.73 13.52
C ALA A 22 -13.22 3.04 14.15
N GLY A 23 -12.94 1.81 13.74
CA GLY A 23 -11.86 0.97 14.24
C GLY A 23 -11.61 -0.19 13.28
N ALA A 24 -10.53 -0.95 13.51
CA ALA A 24 -10.26 -2.16 12.74
C ALA A 24 -11.22 -3.30 13.12
N PRO A 25 -11.55 -4.21 12.19
CA PRO A 25 -12.29 -5.43 12.51
C PRO A 25 -11.47 -6.33 13.47
N PRO A 26 -12.12 -7.33 14.11
CA PRO A 26 -11.44 -8.20 15.06
C PRO A 26 -10.40 -9.12 14.44
N MET A 27 -10.61 -9.53 13.20
CA MET A 27 -9.71 -10.37 12.42
C MET A 27 -9.66 -9.83 11.00
N ALA A 28 -8.48 -9.89 10.39
CA ALA A 28 -8.31 -9.53 8.99
C ALA A 28 -8.61 -10.73 8.10
N THR A 29 -9.38 -10.51 7.04
CA THR A 29 -9.60 -11.50 6.00
C THR A 29 -8.35 -11.61 5.14
N SER A 30 -7.95 -12.81 4.77
CA SER A 30 -6.86 -13.07 3.83
C SER A 30 -7.30 -14.00 2.71
N ARG A 31 -6.67 -13.88 1.55
CA ARG A 31 -6.87 -14.74 0.39
C ARG A 31 -5.56 -15.39 0.00
N ARG A 32 -5.64 -16.66 -0.40
CA ARG A 32 -4.53 -17.37 -1.02
C ARG A 32 -4.80 -17.45 -2.51
N VAL A 33 -3.84 -17.04 -3.31
CA VAL A 33 -3.91 -17.10 -4.78
C VAL A 33 -2.89 -18.12 -5.26
N GLY A 34 -3.33 -19.02 -6.13
CA GLY A 34 -2.55 -20.16 -6.60
C GLY A 34 -2.92 -21.47 -5.91
N LEU A 35 -2.49 -22.59 -6.50
CA LEU A 35 -2.63 -23.93 -5.95
C LEU A 35 -1.65 -24.14 -4.76
N ARG A 36 -1.55 -25.34 -4.20
CA ARG A 36 -0.52 -25.63 -3.19
C ARG A 36 0.83 -25.87 -3.88
N ALA A 37 1.93 -25.43 -3.28
CA ALA A 37 3.27 -25.73 -3.80
C ALA A 37 3.74 -27.12 -3.32
N ALA A 38 4.61 -27.77 -4.09
CA ALA A 38 5.28 -29.00 -3.67
C ALA A 38 6.43 -28.74 -2.68
N ALA A 39 6.97 -27.52 -2.69
CA ALA A 39 8.08 -27.08 -1.84
C ALA A 39 7.79 -25.67 -1.29
N ALA A 40 8.33 -25.40 -0.10
CA ALA A 40 8.15 -24.13 0.59
C ALA A 40 9.03 -23.04 -0.03
N SER A 41 8.51 -21.81 -0.15
CA SER A 41 9.24 -20.67 -0.71
C SER A 41 10.46 -20.27 0.15
N PRO A 42 11.51 -19.66 -0.43
CA PRO A 42 12.59 -19.06 0.36
C PRO A 42 12.04 -18.02 1.36
N PRO A 43 12.74 -17.76 2.49
CA PRO A 43 12.30 -16.73 3.43
C PRO A 43 12.39 -15.33 2.82
N ILE A 44 11.48 -14.44 3.22
CA ILE A 44 11.51 -13.02 2.84
C ILE A 44 12.61 -12.32 3.65
N PRO A 45 13.58 -11.64 3.01
CA PRO A 45 14.59 -10.85 3.71
C PRO A 45 13.98 -9.77 4.63
N ARG A 46 14.60 -9.49 5.78
CA ARG A 46 14.19 -8.39 6.68
C ARG A 46 14.73 -7.04 6.22
N ILE A 47 14.39 -6.67 4.98
CA ILE A 47 14.75 -5.41 4.35
C ILE A 47 13.46 -4.68 4.02
N ILE A 48 13.31 -3.43 4.46
CA ILE A 48 12.22 -2.54 4.02
C ILE A 48 12.80 -1.59 2.98
N TRP A 49 12.36 -1.75 1.74
CA TRP A 49 12.58 -0.81 0.66
C TRP A 49 11.50 0.26 0.65
N THR A 50 11.93 1.52 0.50
CA THR A 50 11.01 2.63 0.26
C THR A 50 11.67 3.67 -0.63
N TYR A 51 10.82 4.43 -1.34
CA TYR A 51 11.28 5.44 -2.28
C TYR A 51 10.68 6.80 -1.96
N TRP A 52 11.51 7.83 -2.08
CA TRP A 52 11.04 9.19 -2.15
C TRP A 52 11.89 10.00 -3.14
N ASN A 53 11.25 10.66 -4.10
CA ASN A 53 11.93 11.21 -5.26
C ASN A 53 12.75 12.48 -5.00
N THR A 54 12.56 13.16 -3.86
CA THR A 54 13.25 14.42 -3.54
C THR A 54 13.85 14.42 -2.14
N SER A 55 15.03 15.02 -1.99
CA SER A 55 15.62 15.33 -0.70
C SER A 55 15.59 16.85 -0.45
N PRO A 56 15.28 17.34 0.76
CA PRO A 56 14.93 16.58 1.97
C PRO A 56 13.51 15.99 1.94
N LEU A 57 13.27 14.98 2.79
CA LEU A 57 11.94 14.37 2.97
C LEU A 57 10.95 15.38 3.57
N PRO A 58 9.65 15.33 3.20
CA PRO A 58 8.62 16.03 3.95
C PRO A 58 8.59 15.58 5.42
N PRO A 59 8.32 16.47 6.38
CA PRO A 59 8.37 16.14 7.82
C PRO A 59 7.50 14.94 8.22
N LEU A 60 6.31 14.81 7.63
CA LEU A 60 5.44 13.66 7.92
C LEU A 60 6.06 12.35 7.43
N VAL A 61 6.69 12.34 6.25
CA VAL A 61 7.33 11.16 5.69
C VAL A 61 8.53 10.76 6.56
N ALA A 62 9.37 11.71 6.95
CA ALA A 62 10.48 11.45 7.87
C ALA A 62 10.00 10.81 9.18
N ARG A 63 8.91 11.33 9.78
CA ARG A 63 8.33 10.77 11.00
C ARG A 63 7.69 9.38 10.80
N CYS A 64 7.20 9.07 9.60
CA CYS A 64 6.79 7.69 9.28
C CYS A 64 8.01 6.75 9.30
N LEU A 65 9.14 7.15 8.72
CA LEU A 65 10.36 6.33 8.74
C LEU A 65 10.90 6.12 10.16
N ASP A 66 10.84 7.15 11.02
CA ASP A 66 11.21 7.02 12.44
C ASP A 66 10.27 6.09 13.20
N ASN A 67 8.97 6.15 12.89
CA ASN A 67 7.99 5.19 13.38
C ASN A 67 8.35 3.75 12.97
N TRP A 68 8.79 3.51 11.73
CA TRP A 68 9.20 2.18 11.28
C TRP A 68 10.41 1.65 12.02
N ARG A 69 11.45 2.48 12.21
CA ARG A 69 12.64 2.10 13.00
C ARG A 69 12.29 1.67 14.43
N THR A 70 11.21 2.22 14.98
CA THR A 70 10.73 1.87 16.32
C THR A 70 9.90 0.58 16.32
N GLN A 71 9.03 0.40 15.31
CA GLN A 71 8.05 -0.70 15.26
C GLN A 71 8.59 -1.98 14.60
N ALA A 72 9.63 -1.85 13.78
CA ALA A 72 10.30 -2.92 13.06
C ALA A 72 11.83 -2.81 13.25
N PRO A 73 12.34 -2.87 14.48
CA PRO A 73 13.76 -2.64 14.78
C PRO A 73 14.67 -3.75 14.24
N ASP A 74 14.12 -4.91 13.88
CA ASP A 74 14.79 -6.05 13.29
C ASP A 74 14.83 -6.03 11.75
N HIS A 75 14.34 -4.94 11.13
CA HIS A 75 14.38 -4.74 9.69
C HIS A 75 15.37 -3.64 9.31
N GLU A 76 16.16 -3.90 8.27
CA GLU A 76 17.00 -2.88 7.65
C GLU A 76 16.12 -1.95 6.80
N LEU A 77 16.03 -0.66 7.16
CA LEU A 77 15.32 0.33 6.36
C LEU A 77 16.24 0.94 5.29
N ARG A 78 15.91 0.68 4.01
CA ARG A 78 16.57 1.25 2.84
C ARG A 78 15.65 2.25 2.14
N LEU A 79 15.89 3.53 2.43
CA LEU A 79 15.34 4.64 1.66
C LEU A 79 16.22 4.89 0.43
N VAL A 80 15.62 4.80 -0.75
CA VAL A 80 16.26 5.20 -2.01
C VAL A 80 15.56 6.42 -2.59
N ASP A 81 16.30 7.18 -3.37
CA ASP A 81 15.82 8.34 -4.11
C ASP A 81 16.23 8.24 -5.58
N ARG A 82 15.91 9.28 -6.36
CA ARG A 82 16.16 9.28 -7.81
C ARG A 82 17.64 9.07 -8.17
N GLU A 83 18.55 9.49 -7.30
CA GLU A 83 20.00 9.45 -7.55
C GLU A 83 20.61 8.13 -7.08
N SER A 84 20.14 7.61 -5.95
CA SER A 84 20.68 6.39 -5.32
C SER A 84 20.01 5.10 -5.77
N ALA A 85 18.79 5.13 -6.31
CA ALA A 85 18.02 3.93 -6.58
C ALA A 85 18.66 2.99 -7.61
N LEU A 86 19.24 3.53 -8.68
CA LEU A 86 19.79 2.72 -9.78
C LEU A 86 21.08 1.99 -9.41
N ALA A 87 21.78 2.42 -8.36
CA ALA A 87 22.97 1.72 -7.85
C ALA A 87 22.66 0.30 -7.34
N TRP A 88 21.39 -0.01 -7.10
CA TRP A 88 20.93 -1.33 -6.65
C TRP A 88 20.52 -2.28 -7.78
N LEU A 89 20.49 -1.82 -9.03
CA LEU A 89 19.83 -2.50 -10.14
C LEU A 89 20.76 -2.75 -11.35
N ASP A 90 22.08 -2.74 -11.18
CA ASP A 90 23.11 -3.11 -12.18
C ASP A 90 22.83 -2.69 -13.64
N GLY A 91 22.27 -1.48 -13.86
CA GLY A 91 22.02 -0.97 -15.21
C GLY A 91 20.83 -1.60 -15.95
N GLU A 92 19.86 -2.17 -15.25
CA GLU A 92 18.59 -2.67 -15.83
C GLU A 92 17.83 -1.62 -16.66
N ILE A 93 18.05 -0.35 -16.36
CA ILE A 93 17.56 0.80 -17.13
C ILE A 93 18.64 1.87 -17.14
N ASP A 94 18.75 2.63 -18.23
CA ASP A 94 19.64 3.79 -18.23
C ASP A 94 19.04 4.92 -17.37
N ALA A 95 19.94 5.75 -16.82
CA ALA A 95 19.54 6.81 -15.91
C ALA A 95 18.61 7.85 -16.55
N ALA A 96 18.72 8.10 -17.86
CA ALA A 96 17.90 9.08 -18.56
C ALA A 96 16.46 8.58 -18.74
N THR A 97 16.29 7.32 -19.12
CA THR A 97 14.96 6.68 -19.23
C THR A 97 14.26 6.62 -17.89
N PHE A 98 14.96 6.21 -16.82
CA PHE A 98 14.40 6.23 -15.46
C PHE A 98 14.02 7.65 -15.01
N ALA A 99 14.90 8.63 -15.28
CA ALA A 99 14.68 10.04 -15.00
C ALA A 99 13.46 10.63 -15.72
N ALA A 100 13.11 10.13 -16.90
CA ALA A 100 11.98 10.61 -17.69
C ALA A 100 10.62 10.13 -17.15
N LEU A 101 10.60 9.03 -16.38
CA LEU A 101 9.38 8.55 -15.74
C LEU A 101 8.89 9.55 -14.68
N PRO A 102 7.58 9.81 -14.58
CA PRO A 102 7.07 10.62 -13.48
C PRO A 102 7.31 9.92 -12.12
N PRO A 103 7.42 10.65 -11.00
CA PRO A 103 7.83 10.08 -9.71
C PRO A 103 7.03 8.86 -9.24
N TYR A 104 5.72 8.81 -9.51
CA TYR A 104 4.90 7.65 -9.14
C TYR A 104 5.22 6.42 -10.00
N ARG A 105 5.60 6.59 -11.27
CA ARG A 105 6.07 5.49 -12.14
C ARG A 105 7.47 5.02 -11.78
N GLN A 106 8.35 5.93 -11.38
CA GLN A 106 9.65 5.56 -10.81
C GLN A 106 9.46 4.64 -9.60
N ALA A 107 8.54 4.99 -8.68
CA ALA A 107 8.20 4.14 -7.54
C ALA A 107 7.57 2.80 -7.96
N ASP A 108 6.65 2.82 -8.94
CA ASP A 108 6.03 1.59 -9.48
C ASP A 108 7.05 0.64 -10.09
N TRP A 109 8.03 1.16 -10.82
CA TRP A 109 9.07 0.34 -11.42
C TRP A 109 10.04 -0.17 -10.37
N LEU A 110 10.61 0.74 -9.55
CA LEU A 110 11.60 0.39 -8.53
C LEU A 110 11.13 -0.71 -7.58
N ARG A 111 9.86 -0.70 -7.18
CA ARG A 111 9.38 -1.72 -6.24
C ARG A 111 9.47 -3.14 -6.78
N LEU A 112 9.17 -3.35 -8.06
CA LEU A 112 9.26 -4.68 -8.66
C LEU A 112 10.72 -5.05 -8.86
N GLN A 113 11.54 -4.15 -9.37
CA GLN A 113 12.95 -4.46 -9.65
C GLN A 113 13.74 -4.76 -8.39
N LEU A 114 13.55 -3.96 -7.33
CA LEU A 114 14.22 -4.17 -6.05
C LEU A 114 13.78 -5.49 -5.40
N LEU A 115 12.48 -5.79 -5.40
CA LEU A 115 11.96 -7.05 -4.84
C LEU A 115 12.38 -8.26 -5.67
N ARG A 116 12.33 -8.16 -7.01
CA ARG A 116 12.80 -9.22 -7.91
C ARG A 116 14.24 -9.60 -7.60
N ARG A 117 15.10 -8.61 -7.44
CA ARG A 117 16.54 -8.81 -7.29
C ARG A 117 16.97 -9.15 -5.87
N HIS A 118 16.45 -8.41 -4.89
CA HIS A 118 16.93 -8.47 -3.50
C HIS A 118 15.92 -9.10 -2.54
N GLY A 119 14.66 -9.26 -2.97
CA GLY A 119 13.55 -9.56 -2.08
C GLY A 119 13.34 -8.47 -1.02
N GLY A 120 12.63 -8.84 0.03
CA GLY A 120 12.33 -7.99 1.17
C GLY A 120 10.89 -7.49 1.12
N ILE A 121 10.68 -6.28 1.64
CA ILE A 121 9.38 -5.64 1.77
C ILE A 121 9.45 -4.27 1.09
N TRP A 122 8.71 -4.07 0.01
CA TRP A 122 8.39 -2.71 -0.43
C TRP A 122 7.30 -2.14 0.47
N MET A 123 7.47 -0.91 0.93
CA MET A 123 6.42 -0.17 1.61
C MET A 123 6.47 1.31 1.23
N ASP A 124 5.33 1.86 0.79
CA ASP A 124 5.20 3.28 0.53
C ASP A 124 5.51 4.13 1.78
N ALA A 125 6.36 5.15 1.63
CA ALA A 125 6.90 5.97 2.71
C ALA A 125 5.85 6.68 3.59
N SER A 126 4.63 6.88 3.09
CA SER A 126 3.51 7.47 3.83
C SER A 126 2.62 6.41 4.51
N THR A 127 3.25 5.47 5.22
CA THR A 127 2.58 4.40 5.99
C THR A 127 2.96 4.51 7.47
N LEU A 128 2.02 4.30 8.38
CA LEU A 128 2.27 4.25 9.82
C LEU A 128 2.18 2.79 10.28
N LEU A 129 3.17 2.33 11.03
CA LEU A 129 3.11 1.06 11.74
C LEU A 129 2.60 1.29 13.16
N ALA A 130 1.68 0.45 13.59
CA ALA A 130 1.16 0.38 14.96
C ALA A 130 1.42 -0.98 15.62
N GLY A 131 2.22 -1.83 14.95
CA GLY A 131 2.72 -3.11 15.41
C GLY A 131 3.87 -3.58 14.50
N SER A 132 4.45 -4.74 14.82
CA SER A 132 5.56 -5.32 14.05
C SER A 132 5.11 -5.83 12.67
N LEU A 133 6.09 -6.04 11.79
CA LEU A 133 5.89 -6.67 10.48
C LEU A 133 6.02 -8.21 10.53
N ASP A 134 5.93 -8.82 11.71
CA ASP A 134 6.14 -10.27 11.87
C ASP A 134 5.15 -11.13 11.08
N TRP A 135 3.95 -10.61 10.81
CA TRP A 135 2.96 -11.29 9.98
C TRP A 135 3.46 -11.61 8.55
N VAL A 136 4.44 -10.82 8.06
CA VAL A 136 5.12 -11.09 6.78
C VAL A 136 6.04 -12.30 6.90
N HIS A 137 6.63 -12.52 8.07
CA HIS A 137 7.61 -13.57 8.33
C HIS A 137 6.99 -14.83 8.93
N ASP A 138 5.73 -14.76 9.36
CA ASP A 138 5.00 -15.88 9.93
C ASP A 138 4.64 -16.93 8.86
N ARG A 139 5.50 -17.94 8.76
CA ARG A 139 5.31 -19.08 7.86
C ARG A 139 4.25 -20.08 8.33
N ALA A 140 3.83 -20.04 9.59
CA ALA A 140 2.81 -20.99 10.08
C ALA A 140 1.45 -20.72 9.43
N THR A 141 1.15 -19.46 9.13
CA THR A 141 -0.10 -19.05 8.46
C THR A 141 -0.17 -19.50 7.00
N ASP A 142 0.97 -19.52 6.29
CA ASP A 142 1.04 -19.88 4.87
C ASP A 142 2.49 -20.18 4.44
N PRO A 143 2.98 -21.41 4.61
CA PRO A 143 4.39 -21.74 4.39
C PRO A 143 4.81 -21.71 2.91
N ASP A 144 3.81 -21.79 2.02
CA ASP A 144 3.95 -21.92 0.57
C ASP A 144 3.80 -20.58 -0.16
N ALA A 145 3.39 -19.52 0.53
CA ALA A 145 3.26 -18.19 -0.05
C ALA A 145 4.65 -17.61 -0.37
N GLY A 146 4.91 -17.38 -1.66
CA GLY A 146 6.09 -16.63 -2.12
C GLY A 146 5.91 -15.13 -1.90
N VAL A 147 4.74 -14.60 -2.24
CA VAL A 147 4.43 -13.18 -2.05
C VAL A 147 3.43 -12.99 -0.91
N ARG A 148 3.66 -11.97 -0.10
CA ARG A 148 2.73 -11.49 0.92
C ARG A 148 2.42 -10.03 0.68
N GLY A 149 1.15 -9.65 0.77
CA GLY A 149 0.75 -8.30 0.46
C GLY A 149 -0.70 -8.04 0.76
N PHE A 150 -1.28 -7.08 0.04
CA PHE A 150 -2.66 -6.69 0.20
C PHE A 150 -3.43 -6.82 -1.11
N TYR A 151 -4.75 -6.97 -1.00
CA TYR A 151 -5.67 -6.72 -2.09
C TYR A 151 -6.71 -5.69 -1.68
N ILE A 152 -7.28 -4.99 -2.65
CA ILE A 152 -8.30 -3.96 -2.43
C ILE A 152 -9.68 -4.51 -2.78
N ASP A 153 -10.50 -4.77 -1.77
CA ASP A 153 -11.76 -5.48 -1.91
C ASP A 153 -12.82 -4.66 -2.64
N ARG A 154 -12.89 -3.34 -2.39
CA ARG A 154 -13.85 -2.43 -3.04
C ARG A 154 -13.75 -2.37 -4.57
N TYR A 155 -12.65 -2.86 -5.15
CA TYR A 155 -12.47 -2.96 -6.61
C TYR A 155 -12.34 -4.41 -7.10
N THR A 156 -12.31 -5.37 -6.19
CA THR A 156 -12.22 -6.79 -6.51
C THR A 156 -13.61 -7.35 -6.75
N THR A 157 -13.90 -7.73 -7.99
CA THR A 157 -15.12 -8.43 -8.39
C THR A 157 -14.91 -9.93 -8.59
N ASP A 158 -13.65 -10.34 -8.78
CA ASP A 158 -13.23 -11.73 -8.89
C ASP A 158 -12.34 -12.12 -7.70
N PRO A 159 -12.89 -12.86 -6.72
CA PRO A 159 -12.14 -13.26 -5.53
C PRO A 159 -10.93 -14.17 -5.79
N GLU A 160 -10.91 -14.91 -6.90
CA GLU A 160 -9.81 -15.82 -7.26
C GLU A 160 -8.64 -15.07 -7.91
N ARG A 161 -8.91 -13.88 -8.45
CA ARG A 161 -7.92 -12.98 -9.07
C ARG A 161 -8.09 -11.58 -8.49
N PRO A 162 -7.80 -11.38 -7.20
CA PRO A 162 -8.09 -10.12 -6.54
C PRO A 162 -7.23 -8.98 -7.09
N VAL A 163 -7.71 -7.74 -6.96
CA VAL A 163 -6.93 -6.55 -7.35
C VAL A 163 -5.81 -6.35 -6.32
N VAL A 164 -4.60 -6.75 -6.69
CA VAL A 164 -3.40 -6.69 -5.83
C VAL A 164 -2.96 -5.25 -5.62
N GLU A 165 -2.79 -4.86 -4.36
CA GLU A 165 -2.24 -3.56 -3.98
C GLU A 165 -0.72 -3.54 -4.17
N ASN A 166 -0.20 -2.43 -4.70
CA ASN A 166 1.22 -2.29 -5.00
C ASN A 166 1.99 -1.43 -3.98
N TRP A 167 1.32 -0.75 -3.05
CA TRP A 167 1.98 0.08 -2.05
C TRP A 167 2.66 -0.72 -0.92
N PHE A 168 2.37 -2.02 -0.81
CA PHE A 168 3.06 -2.96 0.08
C PHE A 168 3.13 -4.34 -0.55
N ILE A 169 4.35 -4.83 -0.76
CA ILE A 169 4.63 -6.13 -1.35
C ILE A 169 5.82 -6.71 -0.62
N ALA A 170 5.73 -7.95 -0.18
CA ALA A 170 6.83 -8.67 0.43
C ALA A 170 7.08 -9.98 -0.31
N ALA A 171 8.33 -10.26 -0.66
CA ALA A 171 8.68 -11.43 -1.47
C ALA A 171 10.15 -11.85 -1.23
N PRO A 172 10.50 -13.13 -1.44
CA PRO A 172 11.89 -13.53 -1.59
C PRO A 172 12.46 -13.01 -2.92
N PRO A 173 13.80 -12.90 -3.04
CA PRO A 173 14.43 -12.63 -4.33
C PRO A 173 14.10 -13.76 -5.32
N GLY A 174 13.89 -13.40 -6.59
CA GLY A 174 13.55 -14.34 -7.67
C GLY A 174 12.18 -14.98 -7.54
N ASP A 175 11.23 -14.36 -6.81
CA ASP A 175 9.87 -14.88 -6.75
C ASP A 175 9.21 -14.88 -8.16
N PRO A 176 8.62 -16.01 -8.61
CA PRO A 176 8.07 -16.12 -9.96
C PRO A 176 6.97 -15.10 -10.28
N PHE A 177 6.12 -14.76 -9.31
CA PHE A 177 5.06 -13.77 -9.53
C PHE A 177 5.65 -12.37 -9.65
N ILE A 178 6.65 -12.03 -8.84
CA ILE A 178 7.33 -10.72 -8.92
C ILE A 178 8.09 -10.58 -10.25
N GLU A 179 8.75 -11.64 -10.72
CA GLU A 179 9.39 -11.66 -12.04
C GLU A 179 8.39 -11.45 -13.18
N ALA A 180 7.28 -12.21 -13.18
CA ALA A 180 6.24 -12.07 -14.19
C ALA A 180 5.58 -10.69 -14.15
N TRP A 181 5.32 -10.14 -12.96
CA TRP A 181 4.77 -8.80 -12.79
C TRP A 181 5.74 -7.72 -13.28
N SER A 182 7.03 -7.86 -12.96
CA SER A 182 8.08 -6.97 -13.47
C SER A 182 8.08 -6.93 -14.99
N ASN A 183 8.12 -8.10 -15.63
CA ASN A 183 8.18 -8.21 -17.08
C ASN A 183 6.92 -7.65 -17.75
N GLU A 184 5.73 -7.90 -17.18
CA GLU A 184 4.48 -7.33 -17.69
C GLU A 184 4.46 -5.80 -17.55
N PHE A 185 4.96 -5.28 -16.43
CA PHE A 185 5.00 -3.84 -16.20
C PHE A 185 6.02 -3.14 -17.11
N ASP A 186 7.17 -3.75 -17.38
CA ASP A 186 8.15 -3.25 -18.36
C ASP A 186 7.53 -3.18 -19.77
N GLN A 187 6.73 -4.17 -20.17
CA GLN A 187 5.94 -4.12 -21.42
C GLN A 187 4.91 -2.99 -21.40
N ALA A 188 4.22 -2.80 -20.28
CA ALA A 188 3.23 -1.73 -20.13
C ALA A 188 3.87 -0.33 -20.23
N LEU A 189 5.07 -0.16 -19.67
CA LEU A 189 5.85 1.08 -19.80
C LEU A 189 6.33 1.30 -21.23
N ALA A 190 6.81 0.25 -21.91
CA ALA A 190 7.27 0.33 -23.30
C ALA A 190 6.15 0.72 -24.29
N LEU A 191 4.93 0.21 -24.08
CA LEU A 191 3.75 0.58 -24.87
C LEU A 191 3.17 1.94 -24.48
N GLY A 192 3.51 2.45 -23.30
CA GLY A 192 2.84 3.58 -22.67
C GLY A 192 1.43 3.25 -22.18
N GLU A 193 0.87 4.13 -21.36
CA GLU A 193 -0.39 3.88 -20.65
C GLU A 193 -1.55 3.57 -21.61
N GLN A 194 -1.73 4.38 -22.66
CA GLN A 194 -2.82 4.18 -23.62
C GLN A 194 -2.58 2.95 -24.50
N GLY A 195 -1.35 2.75 -24.98
CA GLY A 195 -1.01 1.59 -25.80
C GLY A 195 -1.22 0.27 -25.06
N TYR A 196 -0.88 0.21 -23.76
CA TYR A 196 -1.13 -0.98 -22.96
C TYR A 196 -2.63 -1.20 -22.69
N LEU A 197 -3.40 -0.15 -22.38
CA LEU A 197 -4.85 -0.25 -22.22
C LEU A 197 -5.54 -0.72 -23.52
N GLU A 198 -5.08 -0.22 -24.67
CA GLU A 198 -5.55 -0.65 -25.99
C GLU A 198 -5.19 -2.10 -26.28
N SER A 199 -3.99 -2.56 -25.92
CA SER A 199 -3.59 -3.97 -26.09
C SER A 199 -4.46 -4.93 -25.26
N LEU A 200 -4.76 -4.56 -24.01
CA LEU A 200 -5.68 -5.29 -23.15
C LEU A 200 -7.10 -5.28 -23.71
N ARG A 201 -7.55 -4.16 -24.28
CA ARG A 201 -8.88 -4.04 -24.91
C ARG A 201 -8.99 -4.91 -26.16
N ALA A 202 -8.00 -4.83 -27.05
CA ALA A 202 -7.97 -5.59 -28.30
C ALA A 202 -7.95 -7.11 -28.06
N SER A 203 -7.36 -7.56 -26.96
CA SER A 203 -7.36 -8.97 -26.53
C SER A 203 -8.57 -9.37 -25.68
N GLY A 204 -9.54 -8.47 -25.45
CA GLY A 204 -10.74 -8.74 -24.64
C GLY A 204 -10.45 -8.92 -23.13
N ARG A 205 -9.23 -8.60 -22.67
CA ARG A 205 -8.78 -8.81 -21.29
C ARG A 205 -9.01 -7.60 -20.39
N LEU A 206 -9.19 -6.40 -20.94
CA LEU A 206 -9.19 -5.15 -20.17
C LEU A 206 -10.18 -5.16 -19.00
N ASP A 207 -11.46 -5.49 -19.24
CA ASP A 207 -12.46 -5.44 -18.16
C ASP A 207 -12.27 -6.57 -17.14
N VAL A 208 -11.71 -7.71 -17.56
CA VAL A 208 -11.36 -8.82 -16.67
C VAL A 208 -10.26 -8.41 -15.69
N VAL A 209 -9.19 -7.77 -16.18
CA VAL A 209 -8.07 -7.35 -15.33
C VAL A 209 -8.37 -6.08 -14.55
N ALA A 210 -9.20 -5.17 -15.11
CA ALA A 210 -9.57 -3.92 -14.45
C ALA A 210 -10.62 -4.12 -13.36
N GLN A 211 -11.52 -5.09 -13.49
CA GLN A 211 -12.59 -5.36 -12.52
C GLN A 211 -13.36 -4.07 -12.16
N GLY A 212 -13.51 -3.76 -10.87
CA GLY A 212 -14.18 -2.57 -10.38
C GLY A 212 -13.36 -1.27 -10.48
N LEU A 213 -12.15 -1.29 -11.05
CA LEU A 213 -11.33 -0.08 -11.17
C LEU A 213 -12.00 0.96 -12.08
N PRO A 214 -12.21 2.20 -11.60
CA PRO A 214 -12.80 3.28 -12.38
C PRO A 214 -12.01 3.55 -13.66
N ALA A 215 -12.71 3.75 -14.78
CA ALA A 215 -12.08 3.90 -16.09
C ALA A 215 -11.06 5.05 -16.15
N ASP A 216 -11.36 6.16 -15.48
CA ASP A 216 -10.50 7.35 -15.37
C ASP A 216 -9.22 7.10 -14.54
N LEU A 217 -9.19 6.06 -13.70
CA LEU A 217 -8.02 5.69 -12.91
C LEU A 217 -7.19 4.57 -13.55
N ARG A 218 -7.69 3.88 -14.57
CA ARG A 218 -7.00 2.70 -15.17
C ARG A 218 -5.61 3.02 -15.72
N ALA A 219 -5.47 4.18 -16.36
CA ALA A 219 -4.17 4.65 -16.85
C ALA A 219 -3.20 4.84 -15.67
N TYR A 220 -3.59 5.59 -14.64
CA TYR A 220 -2.76 5.78 -13.43
C TYR A 220 -2.43 4.45 -12.73
N LEU A 221 -3.39 3.55 -12.61
CA LEU A 221 -3.27 2.25 -11.93
C LEU A 221 -2.70 1.13 -12.82
N LEU A 222 -1.94 1.48 -13.86
CA LEU A 222 -1.36 0.54 -14.84
C LEU A 222 -0.69 -0.69 -14.19
N MET A 223 0.03 -0.50 -13.10
CA MET A 223 0.71 -1.58 -12.39
C MET A 223 -0.26 -2.61 -11.78
N HIS A 224 -1.45 -2.18 -11.35
CA HIS A 224 -2.51 -3.10 -10.88
C HIS A 224 -3.07 -3.93 -12.04
N LEU A 225 -3.22 -3.31 -13.22
CA LEU A 225 -3.65 -4.01 -14.43
C LEU A 225 -2.60 -5.03 -14.88
N ALA A 226 -1.31 -4.68 -14.80
CA ALA A 226 -0.22 -5.62 -15.07
C ALA A 226 -0.26 -6.82 -14.11
N ALA A 227 -0.48 -6.60 -12.81
CA ALA A 227 -0.66 -7.68 -11.83
C ALA A 227 -1.85 -8.58 -12.20
N GLY A 228 -2.98 -7.95 -12.54
CA GLY A 228 -4.20 -8.67 -12.97
C GLY A 228 -3.98 -9.47 -14.25
N ALA A 229 -3.22 -8.95 -15.22
CA ALA A 229 -2.86 -9.65 -16.44
C ALA A 229 -1.98 -10.89 -16.17
N VAL A 230 -1.05 -10.79 -15.22
CA VAL A 230 -0.23 -11.92 -14.77
C VAL A 230 -1.08 -12.98 -14.04
N LEU A 231 -1.95 -12.57 -13.13
CA LEU A 231 -2.87 -13.47 -12.44
C LEU A 231 -3.83 -14.17 -13.41
N LEU A 232 -4.28 -13.48 -14.45
CA LEU A 232 -5.18 -14.03 -15.47
C LEU A 232 -4.52 -15.16 -16.30
N ARG A 233 -3.19 -15.12 -16.49
CA ARG A 233 -2.45 -16.21 -17.17
C ARG A 233 -2.45 -17.50 -16.35
N GLY A 234 -2.61 -17.43 -15.03
CA GLY A 234 -2.84 -18.58 -14.17
C GLY A 234 -1.64 -19.52 -13.99
N ASP A 235 -0.42 -18.99 -13.89
CA ASP A 235 0.78 -19.81 -13.69
C ASP A 235 0.73 -20.56 -12.33
N PRO A 236 0.86 -21.90 -12.31
CA PRO A 236 0.94 -22.68 -11.09
C PRO A 236 2.11 -22.33 -10.17
N ALA A 237 3.13 -21.59 -10.60
CA ALA A 237 4.22 -21.12 -9.75
C ALA A 237 3.83 -19.89 -8.91
N HIS A 238 2.78 -19.15 -9.28
CA HIS A 238 2.36 -17.96 -8.53
C HIS A 238 1.69 -18.37 -7.22
N ARG A 239 2.20 -17.84 -6.09
CA ARG A 239 1.73 -18.12 -4.74
C ARG A 239 1.67 -16.84 -3.93
N LEU A 240 0.47 -16.31 -3.72
CA LEU A 240 0.28 -15.05 -2.98
C LEU A 240 -0.59 -15.28 -1.75
N HIS A 241 -0.21 -14.67 -0.64
CA HIS A 241 -1.04 -14.49 0.54
C HIS A 241 -1.39 -13.01 0.68
N LEU A 242 -2.65 -12.67 0.41
CA LEU A 242 -3.11 -11.28 0.33
C LEU A 242 -4.11 -10.99 1.43
N VAL A 243 -3.74 -10.09 2.34
CA VAL A 243 -4.63 -9.57 3.37
C VAL A 243 -5.56 -8.53 2.74
N ARG A 244 -6.83 -8.51 3.14
CA ARG A 244 -7.77 -7.47 2.71
C ARG A 244 -7.32 -6.12 3.26
N ALA A 245 -7.02 -5.17 2.38
CA ALA A 245 -6.52 -3.86 2.79
C ALA A 245 -7.52 -3.15 3.72
N GLU A 246 -8.82 -3.26 3.45
CA GLU A 246 -9.90 -2.68 4.26
C GLU A 246 -10.11 -3.33 5.63
N ASP A 247 -9.41 -4.42 5.95
CA ASP A 247 -9.44 -5.01 7.29
C ASP A 247 -8.18 -4.65 8.11
N MET A 248 -7.17 -4.04 7.47
CA MET A 248 -5.91 -3.65 8.13
C MET A 248 -5.48 -2.23 7.70
N ALA A 249 -4.72 -2.10 6.61
CA ALA A 249 -4.09 -0.84 6.18
C ALA A 249 -5.07 0.31 5.89
N PHE A 250 -6.26 -0.03 5.43
CA PHE A 250 -7.36 0.86 5.11
C PHE A 250 -8.59 0.62 5.99
N ALA A 251 -8.44 -0.04 7.15
CA ALA A 251 -9.58 -0.33 8.02
C ALA A 251 -10.31 0.91 8.50
N LEU A 252 -9.55 1.94 8.92
CA LEU A 252 -10.14 3.23 9.29
C LEU A 252 -10.71 3.97 8.08
N HIS A 253 -10.11 3.84 6.90
CA HIS A 253 -10.64 4.43 5.67
C HIS A 253 -12.01 3.83 5.32
N ALA A 254 -12.13 2.50 5.31
CA ALA A 254 -13.36 1.79 5.02
C ALA A 254 -14.46 2.16 6.03
N ALA A 255 -14.15 2.11 7.34
CA ALA A 255 -15.08 2.49 8.41
C ALA A 255 -15.56 3.96 8.31
N LEU A 256 -14.74 4.85 7.73
CA LEU A 256 -15.03 6.28 7.58
C LEU A 256 -15.45 6.65 6.15
N ARG A 257 -15.85 5.67 5.33
CA ARG A 257 -16.31 5.86 3.95
C ARG A 257 -15.31 6.67 3.11
N TRP A 258 -14.02 6.43 3.33
CA TRP A 258 -12.89 7.01 2.61
C TRP A 258 -12.76 8.54 2.71
N ARG A 259 -13.42 9.17 3.69
CA ARG A 259 -13.41 10.63 3.91
C ARG A 259 -12.12 11.06 4.63
N LYS A 260 -11.20 11.70 3.90
CA LYS A 260 -9.88 12.14 4.40
C LYS A 260 -9.91 13.01 5.67
N ARG A 261 -10.91 13.90 5.82
CA ARG A 261 -11.05 14.75 7.02
C ARG A 261 -11.53 13.95 8.23
N HIS A 262 -12.41 12.97 8.02
CA HIS A 262 -12.87 12.05 9.06
C HIS A 262 -11.75 11.14 9.51
N LEU A 263 -10.95 10.63 8.57
CA LEU A 263 -9.74 9.88 8.88
C LEU A 263 -8.79 10.71 9.74
N TYR A 264 -8.51 11.96 9.34
CA TYR A 264 -7.69 12.86 10.14
C TYR A 264 -8.25 13.08 11.55
N ALA A 265 -9.54 13.39 11.67
CA ALA A 265 -10.19 13.58 12.97
C ALA A 265 -10.07 12.31 13.84
N ARG A 266 -10.28 11.13 13.24
CA ARG A 266 -10.14 9.85 13.93
C ARG A 266 -8.71 9.63 14.43
N LEU A 267 -7.72 9.87 13.57
CA LEU A 267 -6.32 9.65 13.89
C LEU A 267 -5.78 10.67 14.91
N ALA A 268 -6.11 11.96 14.77
CA ALA A 268 -5.42 13.06 15.44
C ALA A 268 -6.24 13.76 16.54
N LEU A 269 -7.58 13.67 16.50
CA LEU A 269 -8.45 14.50 17.35
C LEU A 269 -9.35 13.70 18.31
N THR A 270 -9.22 12.36 18.32
CA THR A 270 -10.02 11.48 19.18
C THR A 270 -9.16 10.47 19.95
N PRO A 271 -9.67 9.87 21.05
CA PRO A 271 -9.13 8.63 21.65
C PRO A 271 -8.83 7.58 20.58
N PRO A 272 -7.73 6.82 20.66
CA PRO A 272 -7.47 5.75 19.71
C PRO A 272 -8.64 4.77 19.63
N PRO A 273 -8.82 4.10 18.49
CA PRO A 273 -9.83 3.06 18.38
C PRO A 273 -9.56 1.93 19.36
N GLY A 274 -10.64 1.30 19.83
CA GLY A 274 -10.55 0.11 20.69
C GLY A 274 -9.78 -1.04 20.01
N ARG A 275 -9.74 -1.06 18.68
CA ARG A 275 -8.85 -1.91 17.87
C ARG A 275 -8.07 -1.04 16.88
N VAL A 276 -6.77 -0.96 17.11
CA VAL A 276 -5.82 -0.26 16.24
C VAL A 276 -5.36 -1.25 15.15
N PRO A 277 -5.47 -0.93 13.85
CA PRO A 277 -4.92 -1.78 12.80
C PRO A 277 -3.39 -1.80 12.86
N ALA A 278 -2.76 -2.92 12.50
CA ALA A 278 -1.30 -3.09 12.57
C ALA A 278 -0.51 -2.08 11.72
N LEU A 279 -1.10 -1.62 10.61
CA LEU A 279 -0.57 -0.51 9.81
C LEU A 279 -1.69 0.36 9.25
N ILE A 280 -1.36 1.60 8.90
CA ILE A 280 -2.28 2.60 8.34
C ILE A 280 -1.60 3.27 7.16
N LYS A 281 -2.13 3.07 5.95
CA LYS A 281 -1.62 3.70 4.73
C LYS A 281 -2.26 5.07 4.53
N LEU A 282 -1.46 6.13 4.55
CA LEU A 282 -1.92 7.46 4.18
C LEU A 282 -1.81 7.64 2.67
N ARG A 283 -2.94 7.86 1.98
CA ARG A 283 -2.96 8.21 0.55
C ARG A 283 -2.54 9.66 0.38
N GLY A 284 -2.21 10.08 -0.85
CA GLY A 284 -1.83 11.47 -1.14
C GLY A 284 -2.79 12.52 -0.53
N PRO A 285 -4.11 12.42 -0.76
CA PRO A 285 -5.07 13.34 -0.16
C PRO A 285 -5.18 13.26 1.36
N ASP A 286 -4.94 12.09 1.97
CA ASP A 286 -4.93 11.93 3.43
C ASP A 286 -3.69 12.63 4.01
N ARG A 287 -2.52 12.41 3.40
CA ARG A 287 -1.25 13.03 3.75
C ARG A 287 -1.36 14.56 3.79
N THR A 288 -1.95 15.17 2.76
CA THR A 288 -2.17 16.62 2.71
C THR A 288 -3.00 17.15 3.88
N VAL A 289 -4.02 16.40 4.33
CA VAL A 289 -4.84 16.82 5.48
C VAL A 289 -4.04 16.65 6.78
N VAL A 290 -3.30 15.55 6.92
CA VAL A 290 -2.45 15.30 8.09
C VAL A 290 -1.36 16.37 8.23
N GLU A 291 -0.64 16.68 7.15
CA GLU A 291 0.42 17.71 7.15
C GLU A 291 -0.14 19.08 7.55
N LYS A 292 -1.27 19.50 6.97
CA LYS A 292 -1.92 20.77 7.33
C LYS A 292 -2.34 20.82 8.79
N GLY A 293 -2.94 19.73 9.29
CA GLY A 293 -3.38 19.67 10.68
C GLY A 293 -2.23 19.64 11.68
N LEU A 294 -1.14 18.93 11.37
CA LEU A 294 0.08 18.93 12.18
C LEU A 294 0.75 20.32 12.20
N ALA A 295 0.86 20.98 11.05
CA ALA A 295 1.42 22.33 10.96
C ALA A 295 0.59 23.36 11.74
N ALA A 296 -0.74 23.17 11.82
CA ALA A 296 -1.64 24.00 12.61
C ALA A 296 -1.67 23.64 14.12
N GLY A 297 -0.92 22.61 14.55
CA GLY A 297 -0.96 22.12 15.94
C GLY A 297 -2.28 21.43 16.31
N TRP A 298 -3.11 21.07 15.35
CA TRP A 298 -4.42 20.43 15.57
C TRP A 298 -4.28 18.94 15.84
N ILE A 299 -3.57 18.59 16.90
CA ILE A 299 -3.36 17.21 17.32
C ILE A 299 -3.57 17.09 18.82
N TRP A 300 -4.47 16.20 19.22
CA TRP A 300 -4.68 15.87 20.62
C TRP A 300 -3.60 14.87 21.07
N ARG A 301 -2.91 15.16 22.18
CA ARG A 301 -1.77 14.37 22.67
C ARG A 301 -2.12 12.92 22.99
N GLY A 302 -3.36 12.63 23.34
CA GLY A 302 -3.82 11.26 23.60
C GLY A 302 -4.19 10.46 22.36
N SER A 303 -4.20 11.09 21.17
CA SER A 303 -4.68 10.51 19.91
C SER A 303 -3.78 9.41 19.37
N LEU A 304 -4.29 8.60 18.43
CA LEU A 304 -3.49 7.54 17.82
C LEU A 304 -2.30 8.13 17.05
N LEU A 305 -2.52 9.20 16.29
CA LEU A 305 -1.46 9.83 15.50
C LEU A 305 -0.34 10.37 16.40
N ALA A 306 -0.68 10.92 17.57
CA ALA A 306 0.31 11.40 18.55
C ALA A 306 1.13 10.28 19.18
N ARG A 307 0.54 9.07 19.31
CA ARG A 307 1.24 7.87 19.81
C ARG A 307 2.17 7.27 18.75
N LEU A 308 1.75 7.26 17.49
CA LEU A 308 2.49 6.61 16.41
C LEU A 308 3.61 7.49 15.84
N LEU A 309 3.41 8.79 15.77
CA LEU A 309 4.43 9.69 15.27
C LEU A 309 5.33 10.15 16.43
N PRO A 310 6.61 9.76 16.48
CA PRO A 310 7.53 10.25 17.49
C PRO A 310 7.55 11.78 17.52
N GLN A 311 7.74 12.33 18.71
CA GLN A 311 7.97 13.77 18.88
C GLN A 311 9.34 14.08 18.27
N ALA A 312 9.45 15.20 17.55
CA ALA A 312 10.77 15.67 17.14
C ALA A 312 11.63 15.83 18.40
N PRO A 313 12.92 15.44 18.38
CA PRO A 313 13.81 15.75 19.49
C PRO A 313 13.76 17.26 19.74
N ARG A 314 13.59 17.63 21.01
CA ARG A 314 13.58 19.02 21.46
C ARG A 314 14.96 19.64 21.35
#